data_AF-A0A947S3J5-F1
#
_entry.id   AF-A0A947S3J5-F1
#
_cell.length_a   1.000
_cell.length_b   1.000
_cell.length_c   1.000
_cell.angle_alpha   90.00
_cell.angle_beta   90.00
_cell.angle_gamma   90.00
#
_symmetry.space_group_name_H-M   'P 1'
#
loop_
_entity.id
_entity.type
_entity.pdbx_description
1 polymer ?
#
loop_
_entity_poly.entity_id
_entity_poly.type
_entity_poly.pdbx_seq_one_letter_code
_entity_poly.pdbx_strand_id
1 'polypeptide(L)'
;MPDQVLQNNTDEEILIKDESGSFKLYSHGQLRDYQEVLSSQLKVSAPSPAPVAPNLPIDTGMEEPMLQPPPPAVRKKTASFYFHPEDEEEAAKFAPAAEADNLKKYGLEKIVNKAIADHQLSLSQQLQSRLQNIIFSYLRDRRTAVDFQEALVRAEPEGGMNFSVEQAEKLMVFLKDIKGKINKEQGLVIEEKELKKNEVSAKPSSAKTFPLQKAAPSSAAELKPIPKVGQEPKISLMPEIESSTAVSQPARPAEAVFRQAEKIPPKLFKFQRPVKEGKMSDVKREYKLVGPVEELASLDLITFRRLGLDTRARSEKIVNRIEALAQDSFIKKAAGLKAWRSCPLYRMYLAVGQAGMEHQLAAAEIIEQYQSAGKEILTLEEFEAISDINRHLRF
;
A
#
# COMPACT_ATOMS: atom_id res chain seq x y z
N MET A 1 -67.12 -13.20 7.30
CA MET A 1 -66.53 -12.53 8.49
C MET A 1 -65.80 -13.58 9.29
N PRO A 2 -64.53 -13.39 9.72
CA PRO A 2 -63.63 -12.24 9.48
C PRO A 2 -62.30 -12.69 8.81
N ASP A 3 -61.77 -11.90 7.88
CA ASP A 3 -60.68 -10.92 8.04
C ASP A 3 -59.28 -11.55 8.05
N GLN A 4 -58.51 -11.28 6.99
CA GLN A 4 -57.39 -10.35 7.11
C GLN A 4 -56.92 -9.91 5.72
N VAL A 5 -57.36 -8.70 5.38
CA VAL A 5 -56.75 -7.84 4.37
C VAL A 5 -55.36 -7.48 4.87
N LEU A 6 -54.32 -8.05 4.27
CA LEU A 6 -52.98 -7.47 4.35
C LEU A 6 -52.86 -6.46 3.21
N GLN A 7 -53.20 -5.22 3.55
CA GLN A 7 -52.66 -4.05 2.85
C GLN A 7 -51.15 -4.04 3.06
N ASN A 8 -50.42 -4.73 2.18
CA ASN A 8 -48.99 -4.50 2.01
C ASN A 8 -48.85 -3.48 0.89
N ASN A 9 -48.73 -2.24 1.35
CA ASN A 9 -48.27 -1.10 0.59
C ASN A 9 -46.77 -1.29 0.37
N THR A 10 -46.39 -1.85 -0.77
CA THR A 10 -44.99 -1.97 -1.18
C THR A 10 -44.98 -1.90 -2.69
N ASP A 11 -44.49 -0.77 -3.21
CA ASP A 11 -44.14 -0.57 -4.62
C ASP A 11 -42.91 -1.42 -4.99
N GLU A 12 -42.92 -2.70 -4.63
CA GLU A 12 -41.84 -3.62 -4.87
C GLU A 12 -42.01 -4.20 -6.26
N GLU A 13 -41.14 -3.75 -7.17
CA GLU A 13 -40.97 -4.38 -8.47
C GLU A 13 -40.25 -5.72 -8.30
N ILE A 14 -40.95 -6.82 -8.60
CA ILE A 14 -40.39 -8.17 -8.44
C ILE A 14 -40.01 -8.69 -9.83
N LEU A 15 -38.73 -9.06 -10.01
CA LEU A 15 -38.24 -9.70 -11.23
C LEU A 15 -38.42 -11.22 -11.13
N ILE A 16 -39.24 -11.79 -12.00
CA ILE A 16 -39.57 -13.21 -12.04
C ILE A 16 -38.96 -13.82 -13.30
N LYS A 17 -38.30 -14.98 -13.18
CA LYS A 17 -37.75 -15.72 -14.31
C LYS A 17 -38.68 -16.86 -14.68
N ASP A 18 -39.17 -16.89 -15.91
CA ASP A 18 -40.01 -17.98 -16.42
C ASP A 18 -39.18 -19.22 -16.76
N GLU A 19 -39.85 -20.36 -16.91
CA GLU A 19 -39.24 -21.65 -17.31
C GLU A 19 -38.52 -21.58 -18.68
N SER A 20 -38.92 -20.63 -19.54
CA SER A 20 -38.26 -20.33 -20.81
C SER A 20 -36.96 -19.53 -20.67
N GLY A 21 -36.62 -19.10 -19.44
CA GLY A 21 -35.43 -18.30 -19.16
C GLY A 21 -35.62 -16.79 -19.36
N SER A 22 -36.80 -16.34 -19.80
CA SER A 22 -37.13 -14.92 -19.96
C SER A 22 -37.48 -14.26 -18.62
N PHE A 23 -37.06 -13.01 -18.43
CA PHE A 23 -37.38 -12.23 -17.24
C PHE A 23 -38.66 -11.41 -17.44
N LYS A 24 -39.57 -11.48 -16.48
CA LYS A 24 -40.81 -10.69 -16.43
C LYS A 24 -40.81 -9.85 -15.17
N LEU A 25 -41.23 -8.60 -15.30
CA LEU A 25 -41.35 -7.66 -14.20
C LEU A 25 -42.79 -7.67 -13.69
N TYR A 26 -42.99 -8.04 -12.43
CA TYR A 26 -44.27 -7.91 -11.76
C TYR A 26 -44.30 -6.57 -11.01
N SER A 27 -45.16 -5.66 -11.46
CA SER A 27 -45.36 -4.36 -10.83
C SER A 27 -46.84 -4.01 -10.85
N HIS A 28 -47.37 -3.43 -9.77
CA HIS A 28 -48.76 -2.95 -9.68
C HIS A 28 -49.85 -3.98 -10.06
N GLY A 29 -49.63 -5.27 -9.75
CA GLY A 29 -50.57 -6.33 -10.08
C GLY A 29 -50.57 -6.78 -11.54
N GLN A 30 -49.62 -6.30 -12.35
CA GLN A 30 -49.47 -6.66 -13.76
C GLN A 30 -48.09 -7.27 -14.04
N LEU A 31 -48.08 -8.35 -14.80
CA LEU A 31 -46.86 -9.00 -15.28
C LEU A 31 -46.52 -8.43 -16.66
N ARG A 32 -45.37 -7.75 -16.79
CA ARG A 32 -44.86 -7.18 -18.04
C ARG A 32 -43.57 -7.84 -18.47
N ASP A 33 -43.33 -7.93 -19.76
CA ASP A 33 -42.04 -8.40 -20.27
C ASP A 33 -40.96 -7.35 -19.95
N TYR A 34 -39.85 -7.79 -19.35
CA TYR A 34 -38.78 -6.90 -18.93
C TYR A 34 -38.13 -6.17 -20.12
N GLN A 35 -38.08 -6.81 -21.29
CA GLN A 35 -37.49 -6.20 -22.49
C GLN A 35 -38.32 -5.02 -23.03
N GLU A 36 -39.65 -5.09 -22.93
CA GLU A 36 -40.53 -3.99 -23.34
C GLU A 36 -40.37 -2.77 -22.43
N VAL A 37 -40.25 -2.99 -21.12
CA VAL A 37 -40.06 -1.91 -20.14
C VAL A 37 -38.74 -1.15 -20.40
N LEU A 38 -37.64 -1.85 -20.63
CA LEU A 38 -36.35 -1.24 -20.99
C LEU A 38 -36.43 -0.41 -22.27
N SER A 39 -37.10 -0.93 -23.31
CA SER A 39 -37.24 -0.22 -24.59
C SER A 39 -38.09 1.06 -24.48
N SER A 40 -39.07 1.08 -23.56
CA SER A 40 -39.94 2.24 -23.33
C SER A 40 -39.23 3.37 -22.56
N GLN A 41 -38.33 3.04 -21.62
CA GLN A 41 -37.54 4.04 -20.88
C GLN A 41 -36.49 4.73 -21.76
N LEU A 42 -35.94 4.04 -22.76
CA LEU A 42 -34.99 4.62 -23.71
C LEU A 42 -35.64 5.60 -24.73
N LYS A 43 -36.98 5.67 -24.81
CA LYS A 43 -37.69 6.48 -25.80
C LYS A 43 -38.05 7.91 -25.34
N VAL A 44 -37.71 8.27 -24.10
CA VAL A 44 -38.03 9.61 -23.51
C VAL A 44 -36.86 10.60 -23.59
N SER A 45 -35.68 10.17 -24.04
CA SER A 45 -34.52 11.05 -24.23
C SER A 45 -34.20 11.19 -25.72
N ALA A 46 -34.91 12.11 -26.39
CA ALA A 46 -34.50 12.65 -27.68
C ALA A 46 -34.23 14.17 -27.54
N PRO A 47 -33.10 14.67 -28.05
CA PRO A 47 -32.62 16.02 -27.79
C PRO A 47 -33.40 17.08 -28.56
N SER A 48 -33.72 18.18 -27.88
CA SER A 48 -34.25 19.41 -28.48
C SER A 48 -33.22 20.04 -29.42
N PRO A 49 -33.60 20.47 -30.64
CA PRO A 49 -32.68 21.07 -31.60
C PRO A 49 -32.30 22.51 -31.20
N ALA A 50 -31.00 22.79 -31.27
CA ALA A 50 -30.43 24.12 -31.05
C ALA A 50 -30.97 25.15 -32.06
N PRO A 51 -31.27 26.40 -31.65
CA PRO A 51 -31.58 27.46 -32.59
C PRO A 51 -30.29 28.04 -33.18
N VAL A 52 -30.17 27.94 -34.49
CA VAL A 52 -29.23 28.72 -35.32
C VAL A 52 -29.78 30.13 -35.45
N ALA A 53 -28.97 31.15 -35.16
CA ALA A 53 -29.22 32.53 -35.56
C ALA A 53 -27.88 33.30 -35.74
N PRO A 54 -27.88 34.37 -36.55
CA PRO A 54 -26.86 34.62 -37.56
C PRO A 54 -25.90 35.77 -37.26
N ASN A 55 -24.85 35.87 -38.08
CA ASN A 55 -23.97 37.03 -38.23
C ASN A 55 -24.74 38.37 -38.30
N LEU A 56 -24.27 39.39 -37.58
CA LEU A 56 -23.83 40.69 -38.12
C LEU A 56 -23.15 41.55 -37.02
N PRO A 57 -22.28 42.51 -37.39
CA PRO A 57 -21.34 43.21 -36.52
C PRO A 57 -21.90 44.56 -36.04
N ILE A 58 -21.63 44.93 -34.80
CA ILE A 58 -21.66 46.34 -34.39
C ILE A 58 -20.49 46.59 -33.43
N ASP A 59 -19.53 47.32 -33.95
CA ASP A 59 -18.51 48.07 -33.25
C ASP A 59 -19.19 49.18 -32.44
N THR A 60 -19.21 49.03 -31.12
CA THR A 60 -19.47 50.13 -30.19
C THR A 60 -18.27 50.26 -29.27
N GLY A 61 -17.35 51.14 -29.65
CA GLY A 61 -16.22 51.61 -28.85
C GLY A 61 -16.65 52.20 -27.51
N MET A 62 -16.82 51.32 -26.53
CA MET A 62 -16.85 51.63 -25.11
C MET A 62 -15.68 50.88 -24.49
N GLU A 63 -14.62 51.62 -24.15
CA GLU A 63 -13.47 51.10 -23.44
C GLU A 63 -13.91 50.59 -22.06
N GLU A 64 -13.95 49.27 -21.89
CA GLU A 64 -14.08 48.68 -20.56
C GLU A 64 -12.82 49.01 -19.75
N PRO A 65 -12.94 49.58 -18.54
CA PRO A 65 -11.80 49.80 -17.67
C PRO A 65 -11.20 48.44 -17.32
N MET A 66 -9.95 48.21 -17.75
CA MET A 66 -9.19 47.00 -17.48
C MET A 66 -9.22 46.68 -15.98
N LEU A 67 -10.02 45.68 -15.61
CA LEU A 67 -9.93 45.05 -14.30
C LEU A 67 -8.55 44.38 -14.22
N GLN A 68 -7.74 44.83 -13.26
CA GLN A 68 -6.43 44.23 -12.99
C GLN A 68 -6.60 42.72 -12.74
N PRO A 69 -5.71 41.87 -13.27
CA PRO A 69 -5.77 40.45 -12.98
C PRO A 69 -5.67 40.24 -11.46
N PRO A 70 -6.47 39.32 -10.88
CA PRO A 70 -6.40 39.05 -9.46
C PRO A 70 -4.98 38.59 -9.07
N PRO A 71 -4.48 38.99 -7.90
CA PRO A 71 -3.13 38.64 -7.46
C PRO A 71 -2.96 37.11 -7.41
N PRO A 72 -1.75 36.59 -7.73
CA PRO A 72 -1.51 35.15 -7.77
C PRO A 72 -1.77 34.54 -6.40
N ALA A 73 -2.81 33.71 -6.31
CA ALA A 73 -3.11 32.95 -5.12
C ALA A 73 -1.92 32.04 -4.77
N VAL A 74 -1.32 32.28 -3.61
CA VAL A 74 -0.27 31.44 -3.04
C VAL A 74 -0.89 30.08 -2.71
N ARG A 75 -0.80 29.13 -3.65
CA ARG A 75 -1.24 27.75 -3.44
C ARG A 75 -0.29 27.08 -2.44
N LYS A 76 -0.78 26.85 -1.22
CA LYS A 76 -0.10 25.97 -0.25
C LYS A 76 -0.11 24.55 -0.82
N LYS A 77 1.06 23.93 -0.92
CA LYS A 77 1.26 22.54 -1.35
C LYS A 77 0.86 21.57 -0.25
N THR A 78 -0.43 21.45 0.01
CA THR A 78 -1.02 20.32 0.72
C THR A 78 -2.17 19.87 -0.16
N ALA A 79 -2.16 18.60 -0.55
CA ALA A 79 -3.21 18.02 -1.39
C ALA A 79 -4.57 18.22 -0.70
N SER A 80 -5.31 19.25 -1.12
CA SER A 80 -6.71 19.41 -0.76
C SER A 80 -7.47 18.39 -1.59
N PHE A 81 -7.65 17.20 -1.01
CA PHE A 81 -8.66 16.26 -1.44
C PHE A 81 -9.99 17.01 -1.41
N TYR A 82 -10.56 17.31 -2.58
CA TYR A 82 -11.83 18.01 -2.69
C TYR A 82 -12.93 16.99 -2.36
N PHE A 83 -13.33 16.95 -1.10
CA PHE A 83 -14.59 16.32 -0.71
C PHE A 83 -15.69 17.32 -1.07
N HIS A 84 -16.73 16.87 -1.77
CA HIS A 84 -17.93 17.69 -1.88
C HIS A 84 -18.56 17.79 -0.48
N PRO A 85 -19.19 18.92 -0.11
CA PRO A 85 -19.87 19.05 1.17
C PRO A 85 -20.92 17.96 1.41
N GLU A 86 -21.49 17.40 0.33
CA GLU A 86 -22.39 16.25 0.37
C GLU A 86 -21.70 14.94 0.77
N ASP A 87 -20.44 14.73 0.36
CA ASP A 87 -19.64 13.55 0.74
C ASP A 87 -19.32 13.54 2.25
N GLU A 88 -19.13 14.73 2.85
CA GLU A 88 -18.87 14.87 4.28
C GLU A 88 -20.11 14.52 5.11
N GLU A 89 -21.31 14.91 4.64
CA GLU A 89 -22.57 14.55 5.28
C GLU A 89 -22.90 13.06 5.13
N GLU A 90 -22.61 12.46 3.98
CA GLU A 90 -22.80 11.03 3.76
C GLU A 90 -21.81 10.20 4.59
N ALA A 91 -20.54 10.62 4.65
CA ALA A 91 -19.55 10.04 5.55
C ALA A 91 -19.95 10.17 7.03
N ALA A 92 -20.62 11.26 7.44
CA ALA A 92 -21.12 11.43 8.80
C ALA A 92 -22.29 10.48 9.14
N LYS A 93 -23.11 10.08 8.15
CA LYS A 93 -24.20 9.11 8.34
C LYS A 93 -23.70 7.67 8.48
N PHE A 94 -22.58 7.35 7.83
CA PHE A 94 -21.94 6.03 7.89
C PHE A 94 -20.74 5.97 8.84
N ALA A 95 -20.36 7.10 9.44
CA ALA A 95 -19.44 7.08 10.57
C ALA A 95 -20.09 6.23 11.66
N PRO A 96 -19.45 5.15 12.12
CA PRO A 96 -19.98 4.37 13.23
C PRO A 96 -20.17 5.34 14.38
N ALA A 97 -21.43 5.52 14.82
CA ALA A 97 -21.73 6.25 16.03
C ALA A 97 -20.75 5.80 17.11
N ALA A 98 -20.18 6.75 17.84
CA ALA A 98 -19.13 6.53 18.84
C ALA A 98 -19.63 5.67 20.03
N GLU A 99 -19.97 4.40 19.79
CA GLU A 99 -20.33 3.40 20.78
C GLU A 99 -19.09 2.76 21.42
N ALA A 100 -17.88 3.24 21.08
CA ALA A 100 -16.62 2.76 21.65
C ALA A 100 -16.37 3.21 23.10
N ASP A 101 -17.19 4.10 23.66
CA ASP A 101 -16.88 4.73 24.95
C ASP A 101 -17.44 4.02 26.19
N ASN A 102 -18.24 2.95 26.04
CA ASN A 102 -18.74 2.14 27.17
C ASN A 102 -18.17 0.72 27.25
N LEU A 103 -17.07 0.43 26.54
CA LEU A 103 -16.39 -0.86 26.66
C LEU A 103 -15.61 -0.91 27.98
N LYS A 104 -15.84 -1.94 28.81
CA LYS A 104 -15.10 -2.12 30.06
C LYS A 104 -13.62 -2.28 29.75
N LYS A 105 -12.81 -1.35 30.27
CA LYS A 105 -11.36 -1.29 30.04
C LYS A 105 -10.64 -2.17 31.06
N TYR A 106 -9.91 -3.15 30.57
CA TYR A 106 -9.12 -4.05 31.40
C TYR A 106 -7.66 -3.58 31.42
N GLY A 107 -7.19 -3.18 32.60
CA GLY A 107 -5.80 -2.76 32.82
C GLY A 107 -4.86 -3.95 32.78
N LEU A 108 -3.93 -3.95 31.82
CA LEU A 108 -2.96 -5.02 31.62
C LEU A 108 -2.07 -5.25 32.86
N GLU A 109 -1.64 -4.20 33.55
CA GLU A 109 -0.75 -4.30 34.72
C GLU A 109 -1.42 -5.04 35.88
N LYS A 110 -2.73 -4.85 36.08
CA LYS A 110 -3.50 -5.58 37.11
C LYS A 110 -3.57 -7.07 36.83
N ILE A 111 -3.72 -7.46 35.55
CA ILE A 111 -3.75 -8.86 35.12
C ILE A 111 -2.37 -9.50 35.36
N VAL A 112 -1.29 -8.80 34.98
CA VAL A 112 0.09 -9.28 35.17
C VAL A 112 0.44 -9.40 36.65
N ASN A 113 0.12 -8.40 37.46
CA ASN A 113 0.40 -8.43 38.91
C ASN A 113 -0.39 -9.54 39.61
N LYS A 114 -1.62 -9.81 39.18
CA LYS A 114 -2.40 -10.94 39.70
C LYS A 114 -1.78 -12.29 39.30
N ALA A 115 -1.32 -12.42 38.05
CA ALA A 115 -0.61 -13.62 37.60
C ALA A 115 0.70 -13.85 38.38
N ILE A 116 1.42 -12.78 38.72
CA ILE A 116 2.65 -12.84 39.52
C ILE A 116 2.35 -13.26 40.96
N ALA A 117 1.30 -12.71 41.56
CA ALA A 117 0.88 -13.02 42.93
C ALA A 117 0.36 -14.47 43.05
N ASP A 118 -0.48 -14.93 42.12
CA ASP A 118 -1.09 -16.26 42.14
C ASP A 118 -0.06 -17.38 41.89
N HIS A 119 1.01 -17.09 41.14
CA HIS A 119 2.05 -18.08 40.80
C HIS A 119 3.38 -17.87 41.53
N GLN A 120 3.46 -16.94 42.48
CA GLN A 120 4.66 -16.65 43.29
C GLN A 120 5.94 -16.45 42.45
N LEU A 121 5.82 -15.80 41.30
CA LEU A 121 6.92 -15.65 40.36
C LEU A 121 7.83 -14.50 40.79
N SER A 122 9.08 -14.80 41.14
CA SER A 122 10.09 -13.78 41.44
C SER A 122 10.73 -13.31 40.14
N LEU A 123 10.17 -12.26 39.54
CA LEU A 123 10.63 -11.72 38.25
C LEU A 123 11.39 -10.40 38.43
N SER A 124 12.45 -10.21 37.64
CA SER A 124 13.10 -8.90 37.51
C SER A 124 12.19 -7.92 36.76
N GLN A 125 12.40 -6.61 36.95
CA GLN A 125 11.61 -5.57 36.27
C GLN A 125 11.62 -5.71 34.73
N GLN A 126 12.73 -6.20 34.16
CA GLN A 126 12.85 -6.47 32.73
C GLN A 126 12.01 -7.67 32.29
N LEU A 127 12.03 -8.77 33.05
CA LEU A 127 11.22 -9.95 32.75
C LEU A 127 9.72 -9.67 32.91
N GLN A 128 9.33 -8.82 33.88
CA GLN A 128 7.95 -8.39 34.05
C GLN A 128 7.43 -7.61 32.82
N SER A 129 8.23 -6.71 32.27
CA SER A 129 7.87 -5.98 31.04
C SER A 129 7.76 -6.91 29.83
N ARG A 130 8.61 -7.95 29.75
CA ARG A 130 8.53 -8.97 28.70
C ARG A 130 7.25 -9.81 28.85
N LEU A 131 6.96 -10.29 30.06
CA LEU A 131 5.74 -11.03 30.37
C LEU A 131 4.49 -10.21 30.02
N GLN A 132 4.49 -8.92 30.35
CA GLN A 132 3.43 -7.99 30.02
C GLN A 132 3.16 -7.95 28.51
N ASN A 133 4.21 -7.82 27.69
CA ASN A 133 4.09 -7.80 26.22
C ASN A 133 3.61 -9.15 25.64
N ILE A 134 4.09 -10.26 26.22
CA ILE A 134 3.70 -11.62 25.83
C ILE A 134 2.21 -11.84 26.13
N ILE A 135 1.75 -11.47 27.33
CA ILE A 135 0.35 -11.55 27.75
C ILE A 135 -0.52 -10.62 26.90
N PHE A 136 -0.09 -9.39 26.66
CA PHE A 136 -0.82 -8.43 25.83
C PHE A 136 -1.05 -8.93 24.41
N SER A 137 0.00 -9.49 23.80
CA SER A 137 -0.08 -10.07 22.45
C SER A 137 -1.05 -11.25 22.39
N TYR A 138 -1.10 -12.07 23.43
CA TYR A 138 -2.04 -13.20 23.54
C TYR A 138 -3.49 -12.76 23.78
N LEU A 139 -3.71 -11.73 24.61
CA LEU A 139 -5.04 -11.20 24.90
C LEU A 139 -5.64 -10.43 23.71
N ARG A 140 -4.81 -9.85 22.83
CA ARG A 140 -5.24 -9.19 21.57
C ARG A 140 -5.26 -10.10 20.35
N ASP A 141 -5.25 -11.42 20.53
CA ASP A 141 -5.29 -12.42 19.45
C ASP A 141 -4.16 -12.29 18.41
N ARG A 142 -3.05 -11.62 18.74
CA ARG A 142 -1.86 -11.53 17.87
C ARG A 142 -0.95 -12.75 17.99
N ARG A 143 -1.15 -13.57 19.02
CA ARG A 143 -0.34 -14.74 19.35
C ARG A 143 -1.23 -15.94 19.69
N THR A 144 -0.88 -17.12 19.19
CA THR A 144 -1.63 -18.34 19.48
C THR A 144 -1.29 -18.93 20.85
N ALA A 145 -2.06 -19.92 21.28
CA ALA A 145 -1.82 -20.65 22.52
C ALA A 145 -0.45 -21.33 22.58
N VAL A 146 -0.02 -21.90 21.45
CA VAL A 146 1.25 -22.62 21.32
C VAL A 146 2.42 -21.63 21.40
N ASP A 147 2.33 -20.54 20.64
CA ASP A 147 3.35 -19.48 20.64
C ASP A 147 3.50 -18.83 22.04
N PHE A 148 2.40 -18.72 22.79
CA PHE A 148 2.42 -18.20 24.15
C PHE A 148 3.20 -19.14 25.09
N GLN A 149 2.92 -20.44 25.04
CA GLN A 149 3.65 -21.44 25.84
C GLN A 149 5.13 -21.51 25.44
N GLU A 150 5.43 -21.52 24.14
CA GLU A 150 6.81 -21.53 23.66
C GLU A 150 7.59 -20.30 24.15
N ALA A 151 6.97 -19.10 24.10
CA ALA A 151 7.61 -17.88 24.60
C ALA A 151 7.86 -17.90 26.12
N LEU A 152 7.03 -18.60 26.89
CA LEU A 152 7.25 -18.77 28.34
C LEU A 152 8.37 -19.77 28.63
N VAL A 153 8.46 -20.87 27.89
CA VAL A 153 9.44 -21.95 28.10
C VAL A 153 10.83 -21.59 27.54
N ARG A 154 10.89 -20.77 26.48
CA ARG A 154 12.15 -20.38 25.85
C ARG A 154 13.12 -19.70 26.83
N ALA A 155 14.41 -19.90 26.62
CA ALA A 155 15.46 -19.38 27.49
C ALA A 155 15.53 -17.83 27.49
N GLU A 156 15.93 -17.24 28.61
CA GLU A 156 16.13 -15.78 28.76
C GLU A 156 17.01 -15.11 27.69
N PRO A 157 18.17 -15.68 27.27
CA PRO A 157 19.02 -15.07 26.25
C PRO A 157 18.36 -15.03 24.86
N GLU A 158 17.39 -15.92 24.59
CA GLU A 158 16.65 -15.97 23.33
C GLU A 158 15.35 -15.16 23.37
N GLY A 159 15.16 -14.38 24.43
CA GLY A 159 13.98 -13.53 24.62
C GLY A 159 12.76 -14.23 25.21
N GLY A 160 12.93 -15.43 25.78
CA GLY A 160 11.89 -16.12 26.54
C GLY A 160 11.93 -15.84 28.05
N MET A 161 11.10 -16.53 28.82
CA MET A 161 10.94 -16.34 30.27
C MET A 161 11.56 -17.47 31.12
N ASN A 162 12.09 -18.53 30.50
CA ASN A 162 12.69 -19.71 31.14
C ASN A 162 11.80 -20.33 32.23
N PHE A 163 10.48 -20.35 32.02
CA PHE A 163 9.54 -21.00 32.93
C PHE A 163 9.51 -22.50 32.73
N SER A 164 9.22 -23.24 33.80
CA SER A 164 8.94 -24.67 33.67
C SER A 164 7.65 -24.87 32.86
N VAL A 165 7.55 -26.01 32.18
CA VAL A 165 6.35 -26.37 31.40
C VAL A 165 5.10 -26.31 32.28
N GLU A 166 5.20 -26.77 33.53
CA GLU A 166 4.10 -26.72 34.50
C GLU A 166 3.68 -25.29 34.87
N GLN A 167 4.63 -24.36 35.00
CA GLN A 167 4.34 -22.95 35.29
C GLN A 167 3.66 -22.29 34.08
N ALA A 168 4.14 -22.59 32.87
CA ALA A 168 3.57 -22.07 31.63
C ALA A 168 2.13 -22.57 31.41
N GLU A 169 1.84 -23.84 31.69
CA GLU A 169 0.49 -24.40 31.62
C GLU A 169 -0.48 -23.78 32.63
N LYS A 170 -0.04 -23.61 33.88
CA LYS A 170 -0.87 -22.96 34.93
C LYS A 170 -1.22 -21.53 34.56
N LEU A 171 -0.25 -20.74 34.07
CA LEU A 171 -0.47 -19.38 33.57
C LEU A 171 -1.43 -19.37 32.37
N MET A 172 -1.33 -20.37 31.50
CA MET A 172 -2.17 -20.49 30.32
C MET A 172 -3.64 -20.74 30.68
N VAL A 173 -3.91 -21.61 31.66
CA VAL A 173 -5.28 -21.86 32.16
C VAL A 173 -5.87 -20.59 32.76
N PHE A 174 -5.10 -19.87 33.58
CA PHE A 174 -5.52 -18.61 34.18
C PHE A 174 -5.85 -17.55 33.12
N LEU A 175 -4.99 -17.38 32.11
CA LEU A 175 -5.21 -16.40 31.04
C LEU A 175 -6.38 -16.77 30.12
N LYS A 176 -6.68 -18.06 29.91
CA LYS A 176 -7.88 -18.48 29.18
C LYS A 176 -9.15 -18.06 29.90
N ASP A 177 -9.21 -18.20 31.23
CA ASP A 177 -10.36 -17.73 32.02
C ASP A 177 -10.51 -16.21 31.94
N ILE A 178 -9.41 -15.45 32.05
CA ILE A 178 -9.43 -13.99 31.90
C ILE A 178 -9.87 -13.58 30.49
N LYS A 179 -9.34 -14.22 29.46
CA LYS A 179 -9.73 -13.96 28.06
C LYS A 179 -11.21 -14.27 27.84
N GLY A 180 -11.73 -15.35 28.42
CA GLY A 180 -13.17 -15.66 28.39
C GLY A 180 -14.03 -14.57 29.03
N LYS A 181 -13.59 -14.01 30.16
CA LYS A 181 -14.28 -12.89 30.84
C LYS A 181 -14.25 -11.61 30.00
N ILE A 182 -13.10 -11.28 29.40
CA ILE A 182 -12.95 -10.10 28.54
C ILE A 182 -13.84 -10.22 27.29
N ASN A 183 -13.84 -11.39 26.64
CA ASN A 183 -14.64 -11.63 25.44
C ASN A 183 -16.15 -11.59 25.73
N LYS A 184 -16.58 -12.10 26.90
CA LYS A 184 -17.97 -12.06 27.33
C LYS A 184 -18.49 -10.64 27.56
N GLU A 185 -17.60 -9.73 27.97
CA GLU A 185 -17.93 -8.33 28.25
C GLU A 185 -17.56 -7.37 27.11
N GLN A 186 -17.11 -7.88 25.96
CA GLN A 186 -16.54 -7.09 24.86
C GLN A 186 -15.46 -6.09 25.34
N GLY A 187 -14.69 -6.45 26.36
CA GLY A 187 -13.74 -5.54 26.99
C GLY A 187 -12.52 -5.25 26.11
N LEU A 188 -12.05 -4.01 26.10
CA LEU A 188 -10.78 -3.66 25.44
C LEU A 188 -9.63 -3.74 26.45
N VAL A 189 -8.58 -4.49 26.10
CA VAL A 189 -7.33 -4.53 26.88
C VAL A 189 -6.46 -3.36 26.47
N ILE A 190 -6.16 -2.50 27.43
CA ILE A 190 -5.43 -1.24 27.23
C ILE A 190 -4.18 -1.24 28.13
N GLU A 191 -3.06 -0.77 27.59
CA GLU A 191 -1.85 -0.51 28.39
C GLU A 191 -2.05 0.76 29.22
N GLU A 192 -1.64 0.79 30.50
CA GLU A 192 -1.87 1.95 31.38
C GLU A 192 -1.25 3.27 30.85
N LYS A 193 -0.25 3.17 29.96
CA LYS A 193 0.33 4.33 29.24
C LYS A 193 -0.68 5.02 28.32
N GLU A 194 -1.68 4.31 27.81
CA GLU A 194 -2.76 4.86 27.00
C GLU A 194 -3.92 5.40 27.87
N LEU A 195 -4.13 4.84 29.07
CA LEU A 195 -5.11 5.37 30.03
C LEU A 195 -4.73 6.78 30.53
N LYS A 196 -3.45 7.02 30.82
CA LYS A 196 -2.95 8.34 31.25
C LYS A 196 -2.95 9.40 30.13
N LYS A 197 -2.95 8.99 28.86
CA LYS A 197 -2.98 9.92 27.72
C LYS A 197 -4.39 10.46 27.45
N ASN A 198 -5.42 9.67 27.77
CA ASN A 198 -6.83 10.07 27.60
C ASN A 198 -7.40 10.87 28.77
N GLU A 199 -6.84 10.79 29.98
CA GLU A 199 -7.32 11.62 31.11
C GLU A 199 -6.82 13.07 31.07
N VAL A 200 -5.73 13.37 30.36
CA VAL A 200 -5.15 14.74 30.30
C VAL A 200 -5.83 15.62 29.22
N SER A 201 -6.64 15.03 28.33
CA SER A 201 -7.35 15.77 27.28
C SER A 201 -8.73 16.30 27.69
N ALA A 202 -9.17 16.08 28.93
CA ALA A 202 -10.49 16.49 29.42
C ALA A 202 -10.38 17.54 30.53
N LYS A 203 -9.89 18.75 30.21
CA LYS A 203 -10.28 19.99 30.91
C LYS A 203 -9.97 21.25 30.06
N PRO A 204 -10.92 22.20 29.95
CA PRO A 204 -10.81 23.34 29.04
C PRO A 204 -9.89 24.46 29.57
N SER A 205 -9.31 25.15 28.60
CA SER A 205 -8.47 26.34 28.68
C SER A 205 -8.96 27.42 29.65
N SER A 206 -8.08 27.89 30.54
CA SER A 206 -8.12 29.27 31.04
C SER A 206 -6.74 29.90 30.90
N ALA A 207 -6.72 31.02 30.19
CA ALA A 207 -5.56 31.85 29.92
C ALA A 207 -4.72 32.21 31.16
N LYS A 208 -3.40 32.22 30.99
CA LYS A 208 -2.52 33.27 31.54
C LYS A 208 -1.09 33.20 30.97
N THR A 209 -0.77 34.26 30.23
CA THR A 209 0.47 35.06 30.31
C THR A 209 1.81 34.35 30.37
N PHE A 210 2.61 34.54 29.32
CA PHE A 210 4.07 34.43 29.34
C PHE A 210 4.69 35.50 30.26
N PRO A 211 5.70 35.13 31.07
CA PRO A 211 6.82 36.01 31.30
C PRO A 211 8.15 35.35 30.89
N LEU A 212 8.90 36.12 30.11
CA LEU A 212 10.29 35.96 29.76
C LEU A 212 11.17 36.10 31.02
N GLN A 213 12.14 35.20 31.22
CA GLN A 213 13.41 35.38 31.98
C GLN A 213 14.14 34.01 32.03
N LYS A 214 15.46 33.86 32.05
CA LYS A 214 16.66 34.65 31.73
C LYS A 214 17.83 33.63 31.84
N ALA A 215 18.98 34.00 31.30
CA ALA A 215 20.21 33.22 31.19
C ALA A 215 20.74 32.53 32.48
N ALA A 216 21.41 31.39 32.24
CA ALA A 216 22.65 30.79 32.82
C ALA A 216 23.35 31.50 34.01
N PRO A 217 24.17 30.82 34.88
CA PRO A 217 25.18 29.82 34.46
C PRO A 217 25.62 28.67 35.44
N SER A 218 26.31 27.69 34.83
CA SER A 218 27.52 26.96 35.27
C SER A 218 27.62 26.19 36.61
N SER A 219 27.82 24.87 36.50
CA SER A 219 28.94 24.10 37.11
C SER A 219 28.94 22.70 36.45
N ALA A 220 29.87 22.28 35.59
CA ALA A 220 31.32 22.04 35.72
C ALA A 220 31.69 20.89 36.68
N ALA A 221 32.49 19.94 36.13
CA ALA A 221 33.15 18.76 36.72
C ALA A 221 32.26 17.47 36.82
N GLU A 222 32.67 16.26 36.42
CA GLU A 222 33.98 15.73 36.01
C GLU A 222 33.81 14.42 35.19
N LEU A 223 34.55 14.30 34.08
CA LEU A 223 34.71 13.09 33.26
C LEU A 223 36.03 12.40 33.62
N LYS A 224 36.04 11.08 33.90
CA LYS A 224 37.24 10.21 33.92
C LYS A 224 36.84 8.72 33.70
N PRO A 225 37.74 7.81 33.26
CA PRO A 225 37.87 7.46 31.84
C PRO A 225 37.86 5.94 31.56
N ILE A 226 37.85 5.59 30.27
CA ILE A 226 38.03 4.23 29.72
C ILE A 226 39.50 3.80 29.87
N PRO A 227 39.81 2.59 30.35
CA PRO A 227 41.14 2.01 30.22
C PRO A 227 41.30 1.22 28.90
N LYS A 228 42.33 1.59 28.11
CA LYS A 228 42.93 0.78 27.04
C LYS A 228 44.37 0.43 27.44
N VAL A 229 44.67 -0.86 27.55
CA VAL A 229 46.00 -1.51 27.48
C VAL A 229 45.66 -2.94 27.00
N GLY A 230 46.16 -3.54 25.92
CA GLY A 230 47.44 -3.42 25.25
C GLY A 230 48.26 -4.67 25.53
N GLN A 231 48.22 -5.69 24.65
CA GLN A 231 49.28 -6.69 24.49
C GLN A 231 49.06 -7.51 23.20
N GLU A 232 49.95 -7.33 22.23
CA GLU A 232 50.28 -8.31 21.18
C GLU A 232 50.94 -9.55 21.83
N PRO A 233 50.94 -10.70 21.13
CA PRO A 233 52.24 -11.18 20.68
C PRO A 233 52.28 -11.71 19.23
N LYS A 234 53.25 -11.16 18.49
CA LYS A 234 54.16 -11.76 17.48
C LYS A 234 54.88 -13.00 18.10
N ILE A 235 55.29 -14.11 17.45
CA ILE A 235 55.92 -14.37 16.13
C ILE A 235 56.10 -15.90 15.91
N SER A 236 56.16 -16.33 14.63
CA SER A 236 56.80 -17.51 13.98
C SER A 236 56.46 -18.95 14.45
N LEU A 237 56.30 -19.93 13.56
CA LEU A 237 57.30 -20.41 12.59
C LEU A 237 56.66 -21.17 11.40
N MET A 238 57.13 -20.87 10.18
CA MET A 238 57.09 -21.74 8.98
C MET A 238 58.20 -22.82 9.06
N PRO A 239 58.13 -23.92 8.29
CA PRO A 239 58.68 -23.98 6.91
C PRO A 239 57.70 -24.63 5.89
N GLU A 240 57.62 -24.21 4.61
CA GLU A 240 58.40 -24.64 3.42
C GLU A 240 58.18 -26.15 3.10
N ILE A 241 57.87 -26.67 1.89
CA ILE A 241 58.29 -26.47 0.48
C ILE A 241 57.18 -27.20 -0.38
N GLU A 242 56.69 -26.75 -1.55
CA GLU A 242 57.09 -27.13 -2.95
C GLU A 242 56.03 -26.51 -3.90
N SER A 243 56.31 -25.50 -4.73
CA SER A 243 56.88 -25.56 -6.09
C SER A 243 56.27 -26.61 -7.04
N SER A 244 55.45 -26.20 -8.02
CA SER A 244 55.76 -26.40 -9.45
C SER A 244 54.72 -25.74 -10.35
N THR A 245 55.22 -24.89 -11.22
CA THR A 245 54.61 -24.38 -12.44
C THR A 245 54.73 -25.39 -13.60
N ALA A 246 53.91 -25.17 -14.64
CA ALA A 246 54.19 -25.36 -16.08
C ALA A 246 53.49 -26.49 -16.88
N VAL A 247 52.60 -26.03 -17.78
CA VAL A 247 52.52 -26.29 -19.24
C VAL A 247 51.95 -27.63 -19.76
N SER A 248 50.85 -27.54 -20.54
CA SER A 248 50.82 -27.95 -21.97
C SER A 248 49.44 -27.69 -22.61
N GLN A 249 49.37 -26.78 -23.58
CA GLN A 249 48.45 -26.87 -24.72
C GLN A 249 49.22 -26.50 -26.00
N PRO A 250 49.04 -27.24 -27.11
CA PRO A 250 49.89 -27.15 -28.29
C PRO A 250 49.41 -26.09 -29.31
N ALA A 251 50.33 -25.76 -30.21
CA ALA A 251 50.33 -24.61 -31.11
C ALA A 251 49.94 -24.91 -32.58
N ARG A 252 49.39 -23.84 -33.22
CA ARG A 252 49.51 -23.37 -34.64
C ARG A 252 48.96 -24.22 -35.80
N PRO A 253 48.71 -23.65 -37.03
CA PRO A 253 49.28 -22.44 -37.69
C PRO A 253 48.24 -21.39 -38.15
N ALA A 254 48.49 -20.08 -38.07
CA ALA A 254 49.23 -19.20 -38.99
C ALA A 254 48.63 -19.04 -40.39
N GLU A 255 47.85 -17.97 -40.59
CA GLU A 255 47.74 -17.31 -41.90
C GLU A 255 47.75 -15.78 -41.70
N ALA A 256 48.75 -15.16 -42.32
CA ALA A 256 49.05 -13.75 -42.24
C ALA A 256 48.50 -13.05 -43.49
N VAL A 257 47.69 -12.01 -43.31
CA VAL A 257 47.45 -11.01 -44.35
C VAL A 257 47.90 -9.67 -43.81
N PHE A 258 49.16 -9.37 -44.09
CA PHE A 258 49.81 -8.08 -43.83
C PHE A 258 49.30 -7.09 -44.89
N ARG A 259 48.31 -6.24 -44.55
CA ARG A 259 47.97 -5.08 -45.39
C ARG A 259 48.84 -3.90 -44.98
N GLN A 260 49.73 -3.52 -45.89
CA GLN A 260 50.54 -2.32 -45.82
C GLN A 260 49.63 -1.10 -45.69
N ALA A 261 49.85 -0.30 -44.64
CA ALA A 261 49.21 0.99 -44.47
C ALA A 261 49.93 2.03 -45.34
N GLU A 262 49.35 2.36 -46.50
CA GLU A 262 49.71 3.58 -47.22
C GLU A 262 49.25 4.79 -46.39
N LYS A 263 50.22 5.66 -46.06
CA LYS A 263 49.98 6.95 -45.40
C LYS A 263 49.31 7.90 -46.40
N ILE A 264 47.99 7.90 -46.42
CA ILE A 264 47.22 8.97 -47.05
C ILE A 264 46.97 10.04 -45.98
N PRO A 265 47.43 11.30 -46.15
CA PRO A 265 47.13 12.36 -45.20
C PRO A 265 45.61 12.61 -45.20
N PRO A 266 44.94 12.66 -44.03
CA PRO A 266 43.51 12.91 -43.99
C PRO A 266 43.23 14.35 -44.44
N LYS A 267 42.61 14.49 -45.61
CA LYS A 267 41.93 15.73 -46.00
C LYS A 267 40.87 16.04 -44.94
N LEU A 268 41.06 17.17 -44.25
CA LEU A 268 40.08 17.78 -43.34
C LEU A 268 38.77 18.07 -44.08
N PHE A 269 37.87 17.10 -44.13
CA PHE A 269 36.45 17.38 -44.35
C PHE A 269 35.89 17.95 -43.05
N LYS A 270 35.78 19.28 -42.99
CA LYS A 270 35.02 19.97 -41.95
C LYS A 270 33.54 19.64 -42.15
N PHE A 271 33.06 18.59 -41.50
CA PHE A 271 31.63 18.42 -41.24
C PHE A 271 31.19 19.56 -40.32
N GLN A 272 30.64 20.63 -40.90
CA GLN A 272 29.87 21.60 -40.14
C GLN A 272 28.58 20.90 -39.71
N ARG A 273 28.54 20.40 -38.46
CA ARG A 273 27.28 20.03 -37.83
C ARG A 273 26.44 21.29 -37.72
N PRO A 274 25.19 21.32 -38.22
CA PRO A 274 24.28 22.41 -37.92
C PRO A 274 24.06 22.42 -36.40
N VAL A 275 24.59 23.45 -35.75
CA VAL A 275 24.38 23.72 -34.33
C VAL A 275 22.93 24.19 -34.18
N LYS A 276 22.00 23.25 -34.06
CA LYS A 276 20.75 23.54 -33.35
C LYS A 276 21.09 23.48 -31.87
N GLU A 277 21.22 24.66 -31.25
CA GLU A 277 21.33 24.83 -29.81
C GLU A 277 20.01 24.41 -29.14
N GLY A 278 19.79 23.09 -29.06
CA GLY A 278 18.89 22.52 -28.08
C GLY A 278 19.64 22.45 -26.76
N LYS A 279 19.21 23.21 -25.75
CA LYS A 279 19.68 23.03 -24.38
C LYS A 279 19.36 21.60 -23.97
N MET A 280 20.34 20.70 -24.06
CA MET A 280 20.23 19.35 -23.52
C MET A 280 20.24 19.49 -21.99
N SER A 281 19.07 19.44 -21.37
CA SER A 281 18.98 19.30 -19.92
C SER A 281 19.43 17.88 -19.56
N ASP A 282 20.56 17.79 -18.86
CA ASP A 282 21.04 16.53 -18.31
C ASP A 282 19.98 15.96 -17.35
N VAL A 283 19.42 14.80 -17.72
CA VAL A 283 18.36 14.15 -16.94
C VAL A 283 19.02 13.43 -15.77
N LYS A 284 19.14 14.12 -14.63
CA LYS A 284 19.53 13.49 -13.37
C LYS A 284 18.47 12.46 -12.96
N ARG A 285 18.76 11.18 -13.14
CA ARG A 285 17.94 10.08 -12.62
C ARG A 285 18.33 9.83 -11.17
N GLU A 286 17.39 10.03 -10.26
CA GLU A 286 17.57 9.61 -8.86
C GLU A 286 17.36 8.10 -8.77
N TYR A 287 18.44 7.36 -8.49
CA TYR A 287 18.34 5.93 -8.22
C TYR A 287 17.83 5.75 -6.79
N LYS A 288 16.55 5.43 -6.64
CA LYS A 288 16.00 5.01 -5.35
C LYS A 288 16.31 3.53 -5.17
N LEU A 289 16.89 3.18 -4.02
CA LEU A 289 17.10 1.78 -3.66
C LEU A 289 15.77 1.25 -3.12
N VAL A 290 15.00 0.66 -4.02
CA VAL A 290 13.65 0.18 -3.73
C VAL A 290 13.71 -1.31 -3.42
N GLY A 291 13.04 -1.76 -2.36
CA GLY A 291 13.03 -3.18 -1.99
C GLY A 291 12.21 -4.04 -2.96
N PRO A 292 12.36 -5.38 -2.96
CA PRO A 292 11.65 -6.28 -3.89
C PRO A 292 10.12 -6.12 -3.90
N VAL A 293 9.51 -5.88 -2.74
CA VAL A 293 8.06 -5.65 -2.62
C VAL A 293 7.67 -4.26 -3.12
N GLU A 294 8.50 -3.26 -2.86
CA GLU A 294 8.23 -1.86 -3.23
C GLU A 294 8.48 -1.63 -4.74
N GLU A 295 9.35 -2.41 -5.37
CA GLU A 295 9.50 -2.44 -6.83
C GLU A 295 8.21 -2.92 -7.52
N LEU A 296 7.51 -3.89 -6.93
CA LEU A 296 6.21 -4.35 -7.44
C LEU A 296 5.12 -3.29 -7.23
N ALA A 297 5.18 -2.54 -6.12
CA ALA A 297 4.23 -1.48 -5.82
C ALA A 297 4.39 -0.25 -6.74
N SER A 298 5.62 0.06 -7.15
CA SER A 298 5.95 1.22 -8.00
C SER A 298 6.00 0.90 -9.50
N LEU A 299 5.41 -0.23 -9.90
CA LEU A 299 5.47 -0.70 -11.27
C LEU A 299 4.54 0.11 -12.19
N ASP A 300 5.17 0.93 -13.04
CA ASP A 300 4.53 1.76 -14.06
C ASP A 300 4.57 1.10 -15.45
N LEU A 301 3.76 1.62 -16.37
CA LEU A 301 3.70 1.17 -17.77
C LEU A 301 5.06 1.27 -18.49
N ILE A 302 5.82 2.35 -18.24
CA ILE A 302 7.17 2.51 -18.81
C ILE A 302 8.11 1.43 -18.26
N THR A 303 8.05 1.16 -16.95
CA THR A 303 8.86 0.13 -16.31
C THR A 303 8.49 -1.25 -16.82
N PHE A 304 7.20 -1.53 -16.97
CA PHE A 304 6.69 -2.77 -17.55
C PHE A 304 7.26 -3.01 -18.95
N ARG A 305 7.19 -2.01 -19.84
CA ARG A 305 7.75 -2.09 -21.19
C ARG A 305 9.26 -2.32 -21.22
N ARG A 306 9.98 -1.89 -20.18
CA ARG A 306 11.43 -2.11 -20.04
C ARG A 306 11.80 -3.50 -19.51
N LEU A 307 10.87 -4.23 -18.90
CA LEU A 307 11.17 -5.55 -18.33
C LEU A 307 11.54 -6.58 -19.40
N GLY A 308 11.09 -6.44 -20.64
CA GLY A 308 11.39 -7.36 -21.73
C GLY A 308 10.90 -6.84 -23.08
N LEU A 309 11.36 -7.45 -24.17
CA LEU A 309 10.88 -7.08 -25.50
C LEU A 309 9.44 -7.55 -25.71
N ASP A 310 9.16 -8.81 -25.39
CA ASP A 310 7.83 -9.41 -25.56
C ASP A 310 6.92 -9.20 -24.35
N THR A 311 5.64 -8.98 -24.61
CA THR A 311 4.61 -8.77 -23.58
C THR A 311 4.49 -9.97 -22.64
N ARG A 312 4.54 -11.18 -23.19
CA ARG A 312 4.55 -12.43 -22.42
C ARG A 312 5.78 -12.56 -21.51
N ALA A 313 6.97 -12.28 -22.03
CA ALA A 313 8.19 -12.33 -21.23
C ALA A 313 8.18 -11.30 -20.09
N ARG A 314 7.57 -10.12 -20.28
CA ARG A 314 7.35 -9.14 -19.21
C ARG A 314 6.44 -9.69 -18.12
N SER A 315 5.36 -10.37 -18.50
CA SER A 315 4.41 -10.97 -17.56
C SER A 315 5.05 -12.05 -16.69
N GLU A 316 5.83 -12.94 -17.29
CA GLU A 316 6.57 -14.00 -16.60
C GLU A 316 7.56 -13.43 -15.59
N LYS A 317 8.24 -12.32 -15.91
CA LYS A 317 9.15 -11.65 -14.96
C LYS A 317 8.44 -11.12 -13.72
N ILE A 318 7.21 -10.62 -13.85
CA ILE A 318 6.42 -10.14 -12.71
C ILE A 318 6.00 -11.33 -11.85
N VAL A 319 5.50 -12.39 -12.47
CA VAL A 319 5.12 -13.64 -11.78
C VAL A 319 6.33 -14.21 -11.02
N ASN A 320 7.48 -14.35 -11.68
CA ASN A 320 8.70 -14.88 -11.08
C ASN A 320 9.18 -14.03 -9.89
N ARG A 321 9.01 -12.70 -9.92
CA ARG A 321 9.33 -11.84 -8.76
C ARG A 321 8.44 -12.15 -7.56
N ILE A 322 7.15 -12.38 -7.77
CA ILE A 322 6.21 -12.73 -6.69
C ILE A 322 6.47 -14.15 -6.17
N GLU A 323 6.80 -15.09 -7.07
CA GLU A 323 7.16 -16.46 -6.69
C GLU A 323 8.49 -16.52 -5.93
N ALA A 324 9.49 -15.71 -6.29
CA ALA A 324 10.71 -15.58 -5.51
C ALA A 324 10.44 -15.08 -4.07
N LEU A 325 9.52 -14.12 -3.91
CA LEU A 325 9.07 -13.69 -2.58
C LEU A 325 8.34 -14.80 -1.82
N ALA A 326 7.65 -15.70 -2.53
CA ALA A 326 6.98 -16.85 -1.94
C ALA A 326 7.95 -17.91 -1.43
N GLN A 327 9.08 -18.12 -2.11
CA GLN A 327 10.14 -19.04 -1.66
C GLN A 327 10.74 -18.59 -0.33
N ASP A 328 10.91 -17.28 -0.13
CA ASP A 328 11.41 -16.74 1.14
C ASP A 328 10.42 -16.89 2.30
N SER A 329 9.15 -16.52 2.08
CA SER A 329 8.10 -16.66 3.09
C SER A 329 6.71 -16.40 2.52
N PHE A 330 5.71 -17.06 3.09
CA PHE A 330 4.31 -16.80 2.76
C PHE A 330 3.88 -15.35 3.05
N ILE A 331 4.40 -14.74 4.12
CA ILE A 331 4.09 -13.34 4.48
C ILE A 331 4.61 -12.38 3.41
N LYS A 332 5.84 -12.58 2.91
CA LYS A 332 6.39 -11.80 1.80
C LYS A 332 5.59 -12.00 0.50
N LYS A 333 5.10 -13.22 0.23
CA LYS A 333 4.17 -13.46 -0.89
C LYS A 333 2.91 -12.60 -0.78
N ALA A 334 2.25 -12.60 0.38
CA ALA A 334 1.06 -11.81 0.61
C ALA A 334 1.34 -10.30 0.48
N ALA A 335 2.49 -9.83 0.98
CA ALA A 335 2.94 -8.45 0.82
C ALA A 335 3.19 -8.09 -0.67
N GLY A 336 3.85 -8.98 -1.42
CA GLY A 336 4.08 -8.82 -2.86
C GLY A 336 2.80 -8.77 -3.68
N LEU A 337 1.81 -9.60 -3.33
CA LEU A 337 0.49 -9.58 -3.98
C LEU A 337 -0.30 -8.31 -3.65
N LYS A 338 -0.23 -7.84 -2.41
CA LYS A 338 -0.82 -6.54 -2.02
C LYS A 338 -0.14 -5.39 -2.77
N ALA A 339 1.19 -5.42 -2.87
CA ALA A 339 1.97 -4.44 -3.62
C ALA A 339 1.59 -4.41 -5.10
N TRP A 340 1.51 -5.58 -5.75
CA TRP A 340 1.05 -5.72 -7.13
C TRP A 340 -0.34 -5.10 -7.34
N ARG A 341 -1.31 -5.37 -6.47
CA ARG A 341 -2.67 -4.81 -6.59
C ARG A 341 -2.73 -3.29 -6.36
N SER A 342 -1.74 -2.74 -5.68
CA SER A 342 -1.65 -1.29 -5.47
C SER A 342 -0.88 -0.55 -6.56
N CYS A 343 -0.26 -1.27 -7.51
CA CYS A 343 0.61 -0.64 -8.48
C CYS A 343 -0.16 0.22 -9.50
N PRO A 344 0.45 1.30 -10.02
CA PRO A 344 -0.18 2.16 -11.02
C PRO A 344 -0.63 1.39 -12.27
N LEU A 345 0.18 0.42 -12.73
CA LEU A 345 -0.17 -0.41 -13.88
C LEU A 345 -1.47 -1.21 -13.67
N TYR A 346 -1.62 -1.85 -12.52
CA TYR A 346 -2.82 -2.64 -12.20
C TYR A 346 -4.05 -1.74 -12.05
N ARG A 347 -3.88 -0.53 -11.51
CA ARG A 347 -4.96 0.47 -11.45
C ARG A 347 -5.41 0.91 -12.83
N MET A 348 -4.48 1.10 -13.78
CA MET A 348 -4.84 1.40 -15.16
C MET A 348 -5.62 0.24 -15.81
N TYR A 349 -5.20 -1.01 -15.57
CA TYR A 349 -5.95 -2.19 -16.02
C TYR A 349 -7.39 -2.20 -15.48
N LEU A 350 -7.56 -1.95 -14.19
CA LEU A 350 -8.90 -1.85 -13.58
C LEU A 350 -9.73 -0.71 -14.17
N ALA A 351 -9.12 0.45 -14.40
CA ALA A 351 -9.80 1.61 -14.97
C ALA A 351 -10.32 1.32 -16.39
N VAL A 352 -9.53 0.62 -17.24
CA VAL A 352 -9.97 0.17 -18.57
C VAL A 352 -11.15 -0.80 -18.44
N GLY A 353 -11.07 -1.76 -17.52
CA GLY A 353 -12.16 -2.71 -17.27
C GLY A 353 -13.45 -2.02 -16.78
N GLN A 354 -13.33 -1.05 -15.88
CA GLN A 354 -14.45 -0.27 -15.37
C GLN A 354 -15.10 0.58 -16.47
N ALA A 355 -14.29 1.28 -17.27
CA ALA A 355 -14.79 2.03 -18.43
C ALA A 355 -15.51 1.11 -19.43
N GLY A 356 -15.06 -0.15 -19.57
CA GLY A 356 -15.75 -1.20 -20.35
C GLY A 356 -17.17 -1.45 -19.89
N MET A 357 -17.36 -1.56 -18.58
CA MET A 357 -18.67 -1.79 -17.99
C MET A 357 -19.56 -0.55 -18.06
N GLU A 358 -19.00 0.64 -17.85
CA GLU A 358 -19.72 1.91 -17.87
C GLU A 358 -20.23 2.26 -19.27
N HIS A 359 -19.39 2.10 -20.29
CA HIS A 359 -19.73 2.41 -21.67
C HIS A 359 -20.31 1.21 -22.45
N GLN A 360 -20.34 0.01 -21.85
CA GLN A 360 -20.74 -1.26 -22.50
C GLN A 360 -19.93 -1.58 -23.77
N LEU A 361 -18.68 -1.13 -23.81
CA LEU A 361 -17.76 -1.32 -24.94
C LEU A 361 -16.71 -2.37 -24.60
N ALA A 362 -16.15 -2.99 -25.64
CA ALA A 362 -15.04 -3.92 -25.46
C ALA A 362 -13.78 -3.18 -25.01
N ALA A 363 -12.92 -3.85 -24.23
CA ALA A 363 -11.66 -3.25 -23.75
C ALA A 363 -10.76 -2.75 -24.89
N ALA A 364 -10.75 -3.44 -26.04
CA ALA A 364 -10.00 -3.04 -27.23
C ALA A 364 -10.45 -1.66 -27.75
N GLU A 365 -11.76 -1.44 -27.87
CA GLU A 365 -12.33 -0.19 -28.40
C GLU A 365 -12.03 1.00 -27.46
N ILE A 366 -12.10 0.76 -26.15
CA ILE A 366 -11.78 1.78 -25.15
C ILE A 366 -10.30 2.15 -25.18
N ILE A 367 -9.43 1.16 -25.32
CA ILE A 367 -8.00 1.38 -25.46
C ILE A 367 -7.71 2.23 -26.71
N GLU A 368 -8.36 1.93 -27.84
CA GLU A 368 -8.23 2.72 -29.08
C GLU A 368 -8.75 4.16 -28.90
N GLN A 369 -9.86 4.36 -28.20
CA GLN A 369 -10.38 5.69 -27.87
C GLN A 369 -9.40 6.50 -27.01
N TYR A 370 -8.81 5.88 -25.99
CA TYR A 370 -7.82 6.58 -25.16
C TYR A 370 -6.50 6.85 -25.89
N GLN A 371 -6.07 5.94 -26.78
CA GLN A 371 -4.89 6.15 -27.62
C GLN A 371 -5.10 7.28 -28.65
N SER A 372 -6.27 7.34 -29.29
CA SER A 372 -6.61 8.43 -30.21
C SER A 372 -6.73 9.78 -29.49
N ALA A 373 -7.15 9.77 -28.21
CA ALA A 373 -7.10 10.94 -27.34
C ALA A 373 -5.68 11.32 -26.86
N GLY A 374 -4.64 10.59 -27.28
CA GLY A 374 -3.24 10.88 -26.94
C GLY A 374 -2.85 10.59 -25.49
N LYS A 375 -3.66 9.80 -24.74
CA LYS A 375 -3.33 9.40 -23.38
C LYS A 375 -2.42 8.17 -23.40
N GLU A 376 -1.39 8.16 -22.56
CA GLU A 376 -0.55 6.98 -22.36
C GLU A 376 -1.34 5.90 -21.62
N ILE A 377 -1.81 4.91 -22.39
CA ILE A 377 -2.59 3.77 -21.88
C ILE A 377 -1.97 2.44 -22.32
N LEU A 378 -2.43 1.36 -21.69
CA LEU A 378 -2.03 0.00 -22.05
C LEU A 378 -2.45 -0.32 -23.48
N THR A 379 -1.64 -1.08 -24.18
CA THR A 379 -2.05 -1.73 -25.43
C THR A 379 -2.93 -2.95 -25.14
N LEU A 380 -3.65 -3.45 -26.15
CA LEU A 380 -4.49 -4.64 -26.01
C LEU A 380 -3.67 -5.85 -25.53
N GLU A 381 -2.51 -6.08 -26.13
CA GLU A 381 -1.61 -7.17 -25.72
C GLU A 381 -1.17 -7.03 -24.26
N GLU A 382 -0.85 -5.80 -23.83
CA GLU A 382 -0.44 -5.53 -22.44
C GLU A 382 -1.59 -5.74 -21.46
N PHE A 383 -2.83 -5.40 -21.86
CA PHE A 383 -4.03 -5.64 -21.07
C PHE A 383 -4.28 -7.15 -20.88
N GLU A 384 -4.20 -7.93 -21.97
CA GLU A 384 -4.33 -9.39 -21.92
C GLU A 384 -3.23 -10.03 -21.07
N ALA A 385 -1.98 -9.59 -21.22
CA ALA A 385 -0.89 -10.10 -20.41
C ALA A 385 -1.09 -9.84 -18.91
N ILE A 386 -1.64 -8.69 -18.52
CA ILE A 386 -1.98 -8.42 -17.12
C ILE A 386 -3.14 -9.29 -16.64
N SER A 387 -4.13 -9.55 -17.50
CA SER A 387 -5.20 -10.51 -17.22
C SER A 387 -4.65 -11.91 -16.95
N ASP A 388 -3.68 -12.36 -17.76
CA ASP A 388 -3.01 -13.66 -17.59
C ASP A 388 -2.21 -13.73 -16.28
N ILE A 389 -1.47 -12.65 -15.93
CA ILE A 389 -0.81 -12.55 -14.61
C ILE A 389 -1.84 -12.72 -13.50
N ASN A 390 -2.97 -12.03 -13.59
CA ASN A 390 -4.01 -12.09 -12.57
C ASN A 390 -4.64 -13.48 -12.49
N ARG A 391 -4.75 -14.21 -13.61
CA ARG A 391 -5.20 -15.59 -13.66
C ARG A 391 -4.22 -16.54 -12.98
N HIS A 392 -2.92 -16.34 -13.18
CA HIS A 392 -1.87 -17.16 -12.58
C HIS A 392 -1.70 -16.90 -11.08
N LEU A 393 -1.79 -15.63 -10.68
CA LEU A 393 -1.73 -15.20 -9.28
C LEU A 393 -3.05 -15.43 -8.54
N ARG A 394 -4.05 -16.07 -9.16
CA ARG A 394 -5.33 -16.37 -8.52
C ARG A 394 -5.06 -17.11 -7.22
N PHE A 395 -5.52 -16.46 -6.16
CA PHE A 395 -5.84 -17.06 -4.88
C PHE A 395 -6.98 -18.07 -5.09
#